data_AF-F2RDH3-F1
#
_entry.id   AF-F2RDH3-F1
#
_cell.length_a   1.000
_cell.length_b   1.000
_cell.length_c   1.000
_cell.angle_alpha   90.00
_cell.angle_beta   90.00
_cell.angle_gamma   90.00
#
_symmetry.space_group_name_H-M   'P 1'
#
loop_
_entity.id
_entity.type
_entity.pdbx_description
1 polymer ?
#
loop_
_entity_poly.entity_id
_entity_poly.type
_entity_poly.pdbx_seq_one_letter_code
_entity_poly.pdbx_strand_id
1 'polypeptide(L)'
;MDRLSLADLRAVDERVLPFNPYGFGGRLSPEDALEFQQHVIAQYELADNVADGTRQRFEQLRHVYRYGVLCYDLFTMVGDAALLAFEQALRDRFINFHEGAVPLRSKEGEVHVLKDVTDYGDFVERYKGLKGTRIQMGPDRSWTGFNGTLDGLYRWARREGLLRGQRNRGREKALTDLRNMVAHPSGFHLHGPVEAARTLSNLAEVINRLWGQDTPGGRLYPAPVERRATAIAWNPATGSVAIGHAENLRSDTDEDEWQYVIVQAVFEPGTAEDPTIFHFDALFEHTTYPCDLLWGPGNRAEALQWLDSNPPTSDTCDHLDRVFLIRHDADTLYTPQRPEVAAGLPEAEHSGTWYAIRADASTDAFVHVRASVEDVESRHRPSGECRECHADTLKKGTLREVLTAAREAGVNVEPIRPPDSRVPGWMPRSITVRRRY
;
A
#
# COMPACT_ATOMS: atom_id res chain seq x y z
N MET A 1 30.64 32.17 19.72
CA MET A 1 30.46 31.79 18.31
C MET A 1 31.49 32.54 17.53
N ASP A 2 32.34 31.83 16.79
CA ASP A 2 33.30 32.46 15.89
C ASP A 2 32.56 33.08 14.70
N ARG A 3 33.07 34.21 14.21
CA ARG A 3 32.47 34.93 13.08
C ARG A 3 32.83 34.22 11.78
N LEU A 4 31.84 33.62 11.13
CA LEU A 4 32.00 33.04 9.79
C LEU A 4 32.06 34.14 8.72
N SER A 5 32.90 33.94 7.71
CA SER A 5 32.91 34.74 6.49
C SER A 5 31.82 34.27 5.51
N LEU A 6 31.52 35.07 4.49
CA LEU A 6 30.61 34.65 3.42
C LEU A 6 31.18 33.48 2.61
N ALA A 7 32.50 33.36 2.51
CA ALA A 7 33.15 32.22 1.86
C ALA A 7 32.90 30.93 2.67
N ASP A 8 33.00 31.01 4.00
CA ASP A 8 32.73 29.86 4.88
C ASP A 8 31.27 29.40 4.78
N LEU A 9 30.31 30.32 4.65
CA LEU A 9 28.90 30.01 4.45
C LEU A 9 28.56 29.42 3.08
N ARG A 10 29.46 29.55 2.09
CA ARG A 10 29.30 29.01 0.74
C ARG A 10 30.09 27.72 0.53
N ALA A 11 30.96 27.36 1.46
CA ALA A 11 31.68 26.10 1.42
C ALA A 11 30.68 24.94 1.54
N VAL A 12 30.88 23.90 0.74
CA VAL A 12 30.09 22.67 0.86
C VAL A 12 30.44 21.95 2.15
N ASP A 13 29.41 21.43 2.83
CA ASP A 13 29.61 20.58 3.99
C ASP A 13 30.11 19.22 3.53
N GLU A 14 31.37 18.90 3.82
CA GLU A 14 32.01 17.67 3.32
C GLU A 14 31.27 16.38 3.68
N ARG A 15 30.41 16.39 4.70
CA ARG A 15 29.59 15.24 5.11
C ARG A 15 28.59 14.82 4.03
N VAL A 16 28.20 15.70 3.10
CA VAL A 16 27.25 15.35 2.03
C VAL A 16 27.91 14.64 0.84
N LEU A 17 29.21 14.86 0.62
CA LEU A 17 29.91 14.42 -0.60
C LEU A 17 29.95 12.89 -0.81
N PRO A 18 29.98 12.03 0.23
CA PRO A 18 29.95 10.57 0.04
C PRO A 18 28.60 10.00 -0.44
N PHE A 19 27.53 10.80 -0.46
CA PHE A 19 26.19 10.34 -0.89
C PHE A 19 26.05 10.48 -2.41
N ASN A 20 26.05 9.35 -3.12
CA ASN A 20 26.01 9.31 -4.58
C ASN A 20 24.90 8.35 -5.11
N PRO A 21 24.66 8.29 -6.43
CA PRO A 21 23.60 7.44 -7.01
C PRO A 21 23.72 5.93 -6.72
N TYR A 22 24.92 5.45 -6.35
CA TYR A 22 25.17 4.05 -6.00
C TYR A 22 25.15 3.80 -4.48
N GLY A 23 24.75 4.80 -3.68
CA GLY A 23 24.67 4.72 -2.23
C GLY A 23 25.75 5.55 -1.52
N PHE A 24 26.17 5.07 -0.35
CA PHE A 24 27.19 5.74 0.46
C PHE A 24 28.59 5.23 0.07
N GLY A 25 29.47 6.11 -0.40
CA GLY A 25 30.80 5.72 -0.85
C GLY A 25 31.59 6.84 -1.49
N GLY A 26 32.13 6.59 -2.69
CA GLY A 26 32.96 7.54 -3.43
C GLY A 26 32.43 8.97 -3.39
N ARG A 27 33.34 9.94 -3.20
CA ARG A 27 32.97 11.35 -3.01
C ARG A 27 32.66 12.00 -4.36
N LEU A 28 31.53 12.69 -4.42
CA LEU A 28 31.18 13.57 -5.54
C LEU A 28 31.95 14.89 -5.44
N SER A 29 32.03 15.61 -6.58
CA SER A 29 32.36 17.03 -6.54
C SER A 29 31.22 17.81 -5.86
N PRO A 30 31.49 19.01 -5.30
CA PRO A 30 30.45 19.91 -4.79
C PRO A 30 29.27 20.13 -5.75
N GLU A 31 29.55 20.34 -7.03
CA GLU A 31 28.55 20.59 -8.07
C GLU A 31 27.73 19.34 -8.36
N ASP A 32 28.37 18.17 -8.52
CA ASP A 32 27.67 16.90 -8.74
C ASP A 32 26.82 16.51 -7.53
N ALA A 33 27.28 16.81 -6.31
CA ALA A 33 26.51 16.57 -5.09
C ALA A 33 25.23 17.44 -5.09
N LEU A 34 25.33 18.72 -5.45
CA LEU A 34 24.16 19.59 -5.56
C LEU A 34 23.19 19.11 -6.64
N GLU A 35 23.68 18.78 -7.83
CA GLU A 35 22.86 18.27 -8.93
C GLU A 35 22.14 16.97 -8.53
N PHE A 36 22.87 16.03 -7.92
CA PHE A 36 22.29 14.79 -7.43
C PHE A 36 21.20 15.04 -6.39
N GLN A 37 21.47 15.87 -5.37
CA GLN A 37 20.47 16.18 -4.34
C GLN A 37 19.25 16.90 -4.93
N GLN A 38 19.41 17.76 -5.93
CA GLN A 38 18.30 18.38 -6.64
C GLN A 38 17.46 17.36 -7.41
N HIS A 39 18.11 16.44 -8.13
CA HIS A 39 17.44 15.38 -8.88
C HIS A 39 16.62 14.48 -7.95
N VAL A 40 17.17 14.08 -6.81
CA VAL A 40 16.50 13.23 -5.82
C VAL A 40 15.16 13.80 -5.35
N ILE A 41 15.04 15.12 -5.15
CA ILE A 41 13.79 15.75 -4.71
C ILE A 41 12.94 16.34 -5.86
N ALA A 42 13.48 16.40 -7.07
CA ALA A 42 12.75 16.91 -8.24
C ALA A 42 11.55 16.03 -8.57
N GLN A 43 11.70 14.71 -8.42
CA GLN A 43 10.68 13.70 -8.71
C GLN A 43 9.44 13.74 -7.78
N TYR A 44 9.50 14.47 -6.65
CA TYR A 44 8.38 14.56 -5.71
C TYR A 44 7.51 15.77 -6.03
N GLU A 45 6.50 15.57 -6.87
CA GLU A 45 5.54 16.60 -7.28
C GLU A 45 4.18 16.44 -6.57
N LEU A 46 3.55 17.57 -6.25
CA LEU A 46 2.22 17.60 -5.66
C LEU A 46 1.15 17.85 -6.71
N ALA A 47 0.08 17.07 -6.66
CA ALA A 47 -1.12 17.21 -7.48
C ALA A 47 -1.66 18.65 -7.47
N ASP A 48 -2.09 19.17 -8.62
CA ASP A 48 -2.49 20.58 -8.81
C ASP A 48 -3.58 21.07 -7.84
N ASN A 49 -4.49 20.18 -7.44
CA ASN A 49 -5.61 20.49 -6.56
C ASN A 49 -5.27 20.53 -5.05
N VAL A 50 -4.01 20.29 -4.67
CA VAL A 50 -3.57 20.40 -3.27
C VAL A 50 -3.71 21.84 -2.78
N ALA A 51 -4.22 22.01 -1.55
CA ALA A 51 -4.42 23.32 -0.94
C ALA A 51 -3.12 24.13 -0.84
N ASP A 52 -3.22 25.45 -1.09
CA ASP A 52 -2.06 26.35 -1.19
C ASP A 52 -1.16 26.32 0.06
N GLY A 53 -1.73 26.27 1.27
CA GLY A 53 -0.97 26.21 2.51
C GLY A 53 -0.08 24.97 2.61
N THR A 54 -0.63 23.80 2.26
CA THR A 54 0.11 22.54 2.19
C THR A 54 1.16 22.56 1.08
N ARG A 55 0.81 23.07 -0.12
CA ARG A 55 1.75 23.17 -1.25
C ARG A 55 2.94 24.07 -0.93
N GLN A 56 2.69 25.27 -0.43
CA GLN A 56 3.73 26.24 -0.07
C GLN A 56 4.67 25.66 0.99
N ARG A 57 4.12 24.95 1.99
CA ARG A 57 4.93 24.29 3.01
C ARG A 57 5.84 23.22 2.40
N PHE A 58 5.32 22.38 1.51
CA PHE A 58 6.10 21.34 0.85
C PHE A 58 7.20 21.92 -0.04
N GLU A 59 6.89 22.93 -0.87
CA GLU A 59 7.88 23.59 -1.72
C GLU A 59 8.96 24.32 -0.91
N GLN A 60 8.60 24.92 0.23
CA GLN A 60 9.58 25.47 1.17
C GLN A 60 10.55 24.39 1.66
N LEU A 61 10.07 23.19 2.00
CA LEU A 61 10.93 22.10 2.45
C LEU A 61 11.85 21.58 1.33
N ARG A 62 11.34 21.44 0.10
CA ARG A 62 12.16 21.10 -1.09
C ARG A 62 13.23 22.15 -1.34
N HIS A 63 12.89 23.42 -1.19
CA HIS A 63 13.84 24.52 -1.33
C HIS A 63 14.95 24.43 -0.29
N VAL A 64 14.62 24.31 1.01
CA VAL A 64 15.59 24.23 2.11
C VAL A 64 16.47 22.98 2.01
N TYR A 65 15.91 21.84 1.56
CA TYR A 65 16.66 20.59 1.38
C TYR A 65 17.92 20.78 0.52
N ARG A 66 17.82 21.57 -0.57
CA ARG A 66 18.95 21.83 -1.48
C ARG A 66 20.11 22.54 -0.79
N TYR A 67 19.81 23.38 0.19
CA TYR A 67 20.83 24.06 1.00
C TYR A 67 21.50 23.14 2.02
N GLY A 68 20.99 21.92 2.22
CA GLY A 68 21.65 20.89 3.03
C GLY A 68 23.06 20.54 2.55
N VAL A 69 23.35 20.76 1.27
CA VAL A 69 24.70 20.63 0.69
C VAL A 69 25.68 21.63 1.30
N LEU A 70 25.21 22.82 1.69
CA LEU A 70 26.03 23.86 2.34
C LEU A 70 26.02 23.75 3.87
N CYS A 71 24.97 23.17 4.44
CA CYS A 71 24.81 23.00 5.88
C CYS A 71 24.07 21.69 6.16
N TYR A 72 24.81 20.63 6.48
CA TYR A 72 24.26 19.28 6.60
C TYR A 72 23.12 19.17 7.63
N ASP A 73 23.17 19.98 8.68
CA ASP A 73 22.15 19.97 9.74
C ASP A 73 20.76 20.37 9.20
N LEU A 74 20.68 21.08 8.06
CA LEU A 74 19.42 21.39 7.39
C LEU A 74 18.69 20.14 6.90
N PHE A 75 19.38 19.02 6.61
CA PHE A 75 18.69 17.76 6.29
C PHE A 75 17.86 17.27 7.48
N THR A 76 18.39 17.41 8.69
CA THR A 76 17.65 17.10 9.93
C THR A 76 16.45 18.01 10.10
N MET A 77 16.65 19.33 9.94
CA MET A 77 15.55 20.29 10.04
C MET A 77 14.45 20.02 9.01
N VAL A 78 14.81 19.65 7.77
CA VAL A 78 13.84 19.32 6.72
C VAL A 78 13.10 18.03 7.04
N GLY A 79 13.80 16.97 7.47
CA GLY A 79 13.17 15.70 7.87
C GLY A 79 12.16 15.89 9.00
N ASP A 80 12.56 16.60 10.05
CA ASP A 80 11.71 16.93 11.20
C ASP A 80 10.50 17.79 10.80
N ALA A 81 10.75 18.82 10.00
CA ALA A 81 9.70 19.71 9.52
C ALA A 81 8.72 19.02 8.56
N ALA A 82 9.18 18.03 7.78
CA ALA A 82 8.34 17.19 6.95
C ALA A 82 7.45 16.27 7.80
N LEU A 83 7.97 15.71 8.90
CA LEU A 83 7.17 14.92 9.85
C LEU A 83 6.02 15.74 10.45
N LEU A 84 6.25 17.01 10.76
CA LEU A 84 5.21 17.92 11.24
C LEU A 84 4.21 18.30 10.13
N ALA A 85 4.65 18.37 8.88
CA ALA A 85 3.80 18.74 7.74
C ALA A 85 2.74 17.68 7.39
N PHE A 86 2.93 16.40 7.75
CA PHE A 86 1.87 15.39 7.60
C PHE A 86 0.58 15.77 8.31
N GLU A 87 0.70 16.27 9.54
CA GLU A 87 -0.47 16.67 10.31
C GLU A 87 -1.12 17.91 9.70
N GLN A 88 -0.33 18.88 9.22
CA GLN A 88 -0.87 20.03 8.49
C GLN A 88 -1.68 19.58 7.28
N ALA A 89 -1.16 18.67 6.45
CA ALA A 89 -1.86 18.17 5.27
C ALA A 89 -3.20 17.49 5.63
N LEU A 90 -3.23 16.69 6.70
CA LEU A 90 -4.47 16.08 7.20
C LEU A 90 -5.48 17.11 7.69
N ARG A 91 -5.03 18.15 8.38
CA ARG A 91 -5.87 19.25 8.88
C ARG A 91 -6.47 20.05 7.72
N ASP A 92 -5.65 20.45 6.75
CA ASP A 92 -6.08 21.18 5.56
C ASP A 92 -7.10 20.35 4.77
N ARG A 93 -6.81 19.05 4.58
CA ARG A 93 -7.73 18.14 3.90
C ARG A 93 -9.03 17.95 4.67
N PHE A 94 -9.00 17.87 6.00
CA PHE A 94 -10.19 17.75 6.84
C PHE A 94 -11.14 18.94 6.65
N ILE A 95 -10.62 20.17 6.68
CA ILE A 95 -11.41 21.38 6.48
C ILE A 95 -11.95 21.43 5.05
N ASN A 96 -11.11 21.16 4.06
CA ASN A 96 -11.51 21.13 2.65
C ASN A 96 -12.63 20.11 2.38
N PHE A 97 -12.55 18.92 2.98
CA PHE A 97 -13.54 17.85 2.82
C PHE A 97 -14.93 18.22 3.36
N HIS A 98 -14.99 19.00 4.45
CA HIS A 98 -16.25 19.39 5.09
C HIS A 98 -16.82 20.70 4.55
N GLU A 99 -16.14 21.37 3.62
CA GLU A 99 -16.60 22.62 2.99
C GLU A 99 -17.05 23.68 4.02
N GLY A 100 -16.35 23.76 5.16
CA GLY A 100 -16.64 24.70 6.23
C GLY A 100 -17.82 24.34 7.16
N ALA A 101 -18.43 23.16 6.99
CA ALA A 101 -19.55 22.69 7.83
C ALA A 101 -19.27 21.28 8.39
N VAL A 102 -18.92 21.21 9.69
CA VAL A 102 -18.61 19.93 10.35
C VAL A 102 -19.78 19.48 11.23
N PRO A 103 -20.48 18.38 10.90
CA PRO A 103 -21.52 17.81 11.75
C PRO A 103 -20.91 17.05 12.93
N LEU A 104 -21.38 17.38 14.12
CA LEU A 104 -20.91 16.89 15.41
C LEU A 104 -22.09 16.30 16.19
N ARG A 105 -21.84 15.22 16.94
CA ARG A 105 -22.81 14.68 17.88
C ARG A 105 -22.25 14.66 19.29
N SER A 106 -22.92 15.37 20.20
CA SER A 106 -22.55 15.43 21.62
C SER A 106 -22.74 14.07 22.30
N LYS A 107 -22.24 13.94 23.53
CA LYS A 107 -22.43 12.74 24.34
C LYS A 107 -23.91 12.51 24.69
N GLU A 108 -24.68 13.58 24.81
CA GLU A 108 -26.13 13.61 25.07
C GLU A 108 -26.93 13.22 23.81
N GLY A 109 -26.26 13.11 22.66
CA GLY A 109 -26.84 12.67 21.40
C GLY A 109 -27.38 13.80 20.53
N GLU A 110 -27.25 15.05 20.97
CA GLU A 110 -27.61 16.26 20.22
C GLU A 110 -26.66 16.45 19.04
N VAL A 111 -27.21 16.87 17.90
CA VAL A 111 -26.44 17.13 16.68
C VAL A 111 -26.21 18.63 16.55
N HIS A 112 -24.94 19.02 16.51
CA HIS A 112 -24.51 20.39 16.25
C HIS A 112 -23.80 20.45 14.89
N VAL A 113 -23.88 21.59 14.21
CA VAL A 113 -23.09 21.82 12.99
C VAL A 113 -22.22 23.04 13.23
N LEU A 114 -20.90 22.83 13.24
CA LEU A 114 -19.96 23.94 13.24
C LEU A 114 -19.89 24.49 11.81
N LYS A 115 -20.50 25.65 11.59
CA LYS A 115 -20.48 26.39 10.32
C LYS A 115 -19.32 27.37 10.26
N ASP A 116 -18.98 27.77 9.03
CA ASP A 116 -18.00 28.82 8.70
C ASP A 116 -16.60 28.53 9.27
N VAL A 117 -16.24 27.24 9.35
CA VAL A 117 -14.92 26.80 9.82
C VAL A 117 -13.92 26.92 8.67
N THR A 118 -13.04 27.92 8.73
CA THR A 118 -12.06 28.20 7.65
C THR A 118 -10.71 27.53 7.86
N ASP A 119 -10.37 27.17 9.10
CA ASP A 119 -9.13 26.50 9.45
C ASP A 119 -9.32 25.53 10.61
N TYR A 120 -8.34 24.64 10.77
CA TYR A 120 -8.42 23.58 11.78
C TYR A 120 -8.21 24.08 13.21
N GLY A 121 -7.55 25.23 13.40
CA GLY A 121 -7.40 25.87 14.70
C GLY A 121 -8.76 26.29 15.26
N ASP A 122 -9.54 27.07 14.48
CA ASP A 122 -10.92 27.46 14.82
C ASP A 122 -11.79 26.24 15.12
N PHE A 123 -11.70 25.22 14.26
CA PHE A 123 -12.41 23.96 14.46
C PHE A 123 -12.10 23.36 15.83
N VAL A 124 -10.82 23.20 16.21
CA VAL A 124 -10.42 22.55 17.46
C VAL A 124 -10.85 23.37 18.67
N GLU A 125 -10.76 24.70 18.62
CA GLU A 125 -11.20 25.56 19.72
C GLU A 125 -12.70 25.40 19.99
N ARG A 126 -13.52 25.43 18.93
CA ARG A 126 -14.97 25.23 19.01
C ARG A 126 -15.33 23.80 19.39
N TYR A 127 -14.61 22.83 18.85
CA TYR A 127 -14.78 21.40 19.12
C TYR A 127 -14.47 21.07 20.59
N LYS A 128 -13.44 21.65 21.21
CA LYS A 128 -13.09 21.43 22.62
C LYS A 128 -14.18 21.87 23.60
N GLY A 129 -15.00 22.86 23.21
CA GLY A 129 -16.18 23.27 23.98
C GLY A 129 -17.27 22.20 24.05
N LEU A 130 -17.28 21.27 23.09
CA LEU A 130 -18.29 20.23 22.94
C LEU A 130 -17.72 18.89 23.43
N LYS A 131 -17.99 18.52 24.69
CA LYS A 131 -17.44 17.31 25.32
C LYS A 131 -17.99 16.01 24.69
N GLY A 132 -17.11 15.04 24.46
CA GLY A 132 -17.49 13.66 24.09
C GLY A 132 -18.00 13.49 22.64
N THR A 133 -17.53 14.35 21.75
CA THR A 133 -18.12 14.54 20.43
C THR A 133 -17.69 13.51 19.39
N ARG A 134 -18.69 12.99 18.66
CA ARG A 134 -18.52 12.13 17.49
C ARG A 134 -18.68 12.94 16.20
N ILE A 135 -18.01 12.53 15.13
CA ILE A 135 -18.26 13.05 13.77
C ILE A 135 -18.78 11.94 12.88
N GLN A 136 -19.45 12.31 11.78
CA GLN A 136 -19.82 11.33 10.76
C GLN A 136 -18.55 10.90 10.00
N MET A 137 -18.36 9.59 9.84
CA MET A 137 -17.23 9.06 9.09
C MET A 137 -17.66 7.93 8.17
N GLY A 138 -17.03 7.84 6.99
CA GLY A 138 -17.15 6.75 6.05
C GLY A 138 -18.45 6.73 5.24
N PRO A 139 -18.60 5.72 4.36
CA PRO A 139 -19.70 5.68 3.38
C PRO A 139 -21.08 5.57 4.03
N ASP A 140 -21.17 4.95 5.21
CA ASP A 140 -22.40 4.83 5.99
C ASP A 140 -22.71 6.07 6.85
N ARG A 141 -21.82 7.08 6.83
CA ARG A 141 -21.87 8.29 7.66
C ARG A 141 -22.07 7.98 9.15
N SER A 142 -21.45 6.91 9.64
CA SER A 142 -21.56 6.48 11.03
C SER A 142 -20.94 7.48 12.01
N TRP A 143 -21.66 7.74 13.12
CA TRP A 143 -21.18 8.59 14.20
C TRP A 143 -20.05 7.92 14.97
N THR A 144 -18.84 8.45 14.79
CA THR A 144 -17.59 7.86 15.28
C THR A 144 -16.86 8.79 16.22
N GLY A 145 -16.29 8.23 17.29
CA GLY A 145 -15.46 8.99 18.22
C GLY A 145 -14.29 9.66 17.50
N PHE A 146 -14.20 10.97 17.68
CA PHE A 146 -13.12 11.81 17.19
C PHE A 146 -12.45 12.47 18.40
N ASN A 147 -11.16 12.79 18.30
CA ASN A 147 -10.40 13.38 19.42
C ASN A 147 -9.72 14.70 19.05
N GLY A 148 -9.85 15.16 17.79
CA GLY A 148 -9.22 16.40 17.32
C GLY A 148 -7.68 16.35 17.25
N THR A 149 -7.08 15.16 17.32
CA THR A 149 -5.63 14.98 17.22
C THR A 149 -5.25 14.23 15.94
N LEU A 150 -3.95 14.10 15.68
CA LEU A 150 -3.41 13.34 14.55
C LEU A 150 -4.00 11.92 14.44
N ASP A 151 -4.19 11.21 15.55
CA ASP A 151 -4.82 9.88 15.57
C ASP A 151 -6.29 9.92 15.08
N GLY A 152 -7.05 10.93 15.51
CA GLY A 152 -8.42 11.14 15.03
C GLY A 152 -8.48 11.48 13.55
N LEU A 153 -7.53 12.28 13.06
CA LEU A 153 -7.41 12.65 11.65
C LEU A 153 -7.06 11.45 10.78
N TYR A 154 -6.09 10.61 11.16
CA TYR A 154 -5.77 9.38 10.42
C TYR A 154 -6.96 8.43 10.37
N ARG A 155 -7.64 8.22 11.50
CA ARG A 155 -8.85 7.39 11.56
C ARG A 155 -9.94 7.91 10.63
N TRP A 156 -10.16 9.22 10.65
CA TRP A 156 -11.11 9.88 9.74
C TRP A 156 -10.71 9.67 8.28
N ALA A 157 -9.48 9.99 7.90
CA ALA A 157 -8.99 9.89 6.52
C ALA A 157 -9.10 8.46 5.98
N ARG A 158 -8.81 7.44 6.79
CA ARG A 158 -9.01 6.03 6.42
C ARG A 158 -10.47 5.66 6.24
N ARG A 159 -11.34 6.10 7.14
CA ARG A 159 -12.78 5.80 7.05
C ARG A 159 -13.42 6.46 5.82
N GLU A 160 -12.98 7.66 5.46
CA GLU A 160 -13.40 8.34 4.22
C GLU A 160 -12.75 7.76 2.94
N GLY A 161 -11.93 6.71 3.04
CA GLY A 161 -11.24 6.10 1.89
C GLY A 161 -10.11 6.95 1.30
N LEU A 162 -9.70 8.02 1.99
CA LEU A 162 -8.63 8.91 1.55
C LEU A 162 -7.27 8.21 1.68
N LEU A 163 -7.07 7.35 2.68
CA LEU A 163 -5.84 6.56 2.85
C LEU A 163 -6.13 5.07 2.67
N ARG A 164 -5.28 4.37 1.93
CA ARG A 164 -5.43 2.95 1.57
C ARG A 164 -4.23 2.09 1.95
N GLY A 165 -4.39 0.78 1.89
CA GLY A 165 -3.37 -0.22 2.18
C GLY A 165 -3.32 -0.59 3.66
N GLN A 166 -3.36 -1.89 3.94
CA GLN A 166 -3.33 -2.43 5.29
C GLN A 166 -1.94 -2.41 5.93
N ARG A 167 -0.88 -2.57 5.13
CA ARG A 167 0.53 -2.43 5.56
C ARG A 167 0.86 -0.99 5.91
N ASN A 168 0.25 -0.04 5.21
CA ASN A 168 0.43 1.38 5.47
C ASN A 168 -0.05 1.79 6.87
N ARG A 169 -0.99 1.07 7.49
CA ARG A 169 -1.38 1.35 8.90
C ARG A 169 -0.19 1.29 9.85
N GLY A 170 0.69 0.30 9.67
CA GLY A 170 1.91 0.18 10.47
C GLY A 170 2.89 1.31 10.20
N ARG A 171 3.00 1.73 8.93
CA ARG A 171 3.87 2.84 8.52
C ARG A 171 3.35 4.19 9.03
N GLU A 172 2.05 4.44 8.99
CA GLU A 172 1.40 5.63 9.55
C GLU A 172 1.57 5.72 11.06
N LYS A 173 1.48 4.59 11.76
CA LYS A 173 1.79 4.52 13.19
C LYS A 173 3.25 4.91 13.43
N ALA A 174 4.19 4.36 12.67
CA ALA A 174 5.60 4.71 12.78
C ALA A 174 5.84 6.21 12.47
N LEU A 175 5.18 6.78 11.46
CA LEU A 175 5.24 8.21 11.15
C LEU A 175 4.70 9.07 12.29
N THR A 176 3.62 8.63 12.94
CA THR A 176 3.05 9.30 14.13
C THR A 176 4.04 9.28 15.29
N ASP A 177 4.68 8.14 15.54
CA ASP A 177 5.67 8.00 16.62
C ASP A 177 6.91 8.87 16.33
N LEU A 178 7.38 8.91 15.08
CA LEU A 178 8.46 9.80 14.63
C LEU A 178 8.11 11.27 14.79
N ARG A 179 6.92 11.68 14.34
CA ARG A 179 6.42 13.05 14.52
C ARG A 179 6.36 13.44 15.99
N ASN A 180 5.95 12.54 16.88
CA ASN A 180 5.89 12.81 18.31
C ASN A 180 7.29 12.98 18.94
N MET A 181 8.29 12.23 18.49
CA MET A 181 9.69 12.43 18.91
C MET A 181 10.20 13.82 18.50
N VAL A 182 9.85 14.30 17.31
CA VAL A 182 10.20 15.65 16.85
C VAL A 182 9.48 16.73 17.66
N ALA A 183 8.19 16.53 17.97
CA ALA A 183 7.42 17.48 18.76
C ALA A 183 7.86 17.54 20.24
N HIS A 184 8.49 16.48 20.74
CA HIS A 184 8.93 16.33 22.13
C HIS A 184 10.38 15.81 22.18
N PRO A 185 11.36 16.63 21.76
CA PRO A 185 12.74 16.17 21.62
C PRO A 185 13.33 15.82 22.99
N SER A 186 13.93 14.64 23.08
CA SER A 186 14.62 14.15 24.28
C SER A 186 16.15 14.26 24.21
N GLY A 187 16.69 14.68 23.06
CA GLY A 187 18.13 14.79 22.84
C GLY A 187 18.47 15.27 21.42
N PHE A 188 19.77 15.32 21.12
CA PHE A 188 20.27 15.64 19.78
C PHE A 188 20.16 14.42 18.85
N HIS A 189 19.70 14.65 17.62
CA HIS A 189 19.76 13.69 16.53
C HIS A 189 20.22 14.38 15.24
N LEU A 190 20.67 13.57 14.28
CA LEU A 190 21.13 14.04 12.98
C LEU A 190 20.61 13.09 11.89
N HIS A 191 19.95 13.64 10.88
CA HIS A 191 19.55 12.94 9.66
C HIS A 191 20.52 13.24 8.53
N GLY A 192 20.69 12.27 7.63
CA GLY A 192 21.36 12.48 6.36
C GLY A 192 20.40 12.89 5.25
N PRO A 193 20.93 13.20 4.05
CA PRO A 193 20.14 13.52 2.88
C PRO A 193 19.15 12.39 2.52
N VAL A 194 19.55 11.13 2.66
CA VAL A 194 18.72 9.97 2.32
C VAL A 194 17.47 9.89 3.20
N GLU A 195 17.60 10.04 4.52
CA GLU A 195 16.46 10.02 5.44
C GLU A 195 15.52 11.20 5.21
N ALA A 196 16.08 12.39 4.99
CA ALA A 196 15.32 13.60 4.72
C ALA A 196 14.54 13.50 3.39
N ALA A 197 15.18 13.06 2.31
CA ALA A 197 14.54 12.85 1.01
C ALA A 197 13.45 11.79 1.09
N ARG A 198 13.70 10.67 1.78
CA ARG A 198 12.70 9.62 2.00
C ARG A 198 11.49 10.14 2.80
N THR A 199 11.71 11.04 3.75
CA THR A 199 10.63 11.65 4.52
C THR A 199 9.81 12.62 3.66
N LEU A 200 10.46 13.41 2.79
CA LEU A 200 9.79 14.25 1.79
C LEU A 200 8.99 13.43 0.77
N SER A 201 9.57 12.32 0.31
CA SER A 201 8.89 11.37 -0.58
C SER A 201 7.60 10.84 0.05
N ASN A 202 7.68 10.32 1.28
CA ASN A 202 6.49 9.87 2.01
C ASN A 202 5.47 10.99 2.21
N LEU A 203 5.92 12.22 2.47
CA LEU A 203 5.06 13.38 2.64
C LEU A 203 4.32 13.71 1.35
N ALA A 204 5.02 13.74 0.22
CA ALA A 204 4.41 13.95 -1.09
C ALA A 204 3.36 12.89 -1.40
N GLU A 205 3.68 11.61 -1.17
CA GLU A 205 2.74 10.50 -1.37
C GLU A 205 1.49 10.62 -0.49
N VAL A 206 1.64 10.94 0.81
CA VAL A 206 0.48 11.16 1.69
C VAL A 206 -0.36 12.34 1.23
N ILE A 207 0.26 13.47 0.89
CA ILE A 207 -0.45 14.66 0.42
C ILE A 207 -1.21 14.32 -0.87
N ASN A 208 -0.56 13.78 -1.89
CA ASN A 208 -1.23 13.42 -3.15
C ASN A 208 -2.40 12.48 -2.90
N ARG A 209 -2.19 11.45 -2.07
CA ARG A 209 -3.22 10.47 -1.78
C ARG A 209 -4.42 11.08 -1.04
N LEU A 210 -4.19 11.98 -0.10
CA LEU A 210 -5.25 12.73 0.58
C LEU A 210 -6.13 13.51 -0.40
N TRP A 211 -5.56 14.01 -1.50
CA TRP A 211 -6.26 14.71 -2.59
C TRP A 211 -6.70 13.80 -3.75
N GLY A 212 -6.66 12.49 -3.55
CA GLY A 212 -7.18 11.49 -4.49
C GLY A 212 -6.25 11.18 -5.66
N GLN A 213 -4.98 11.56 -5.58
CA GLN A 213 -3.97 11.21 -6.58
C GLN A 213 -3.07 10.09 -6.06
N ASP A 214 -2.92 9.05 -6.86
CA ASP A 214 -1.95 8.00 -6.58
C ASP A 214 -0.57 8.41 -7.11
N THR A 215 0.49 7.87 -6.52
CA THR A 215 1.88 8.25 -6.89
C THR A 215 2.52 7.16 -7.74
N PRO A 216 2.84 7.40 -9.03
CA PRO A 216 3.60 6.46 -9.84
C PRO A 216 4.93 6.08 -9.18
N GLY A 217 5.20 4.79 -9.04
CA GLY A 217 6.39 4.29 -8.33
C GLY A 217 6.41 4.57 -6.82
N GLY A 218 5.31 5.08 -6.26
CA GLY A 218 5.19 5.39 -4.83
C GLY A 218 5.34 4.16 -3.94
N ARG A 219 5.92 4.34 -2.76
CA ARG A 219 6.16 3.25 -1.81
C ARG A 219 4.98 3.05 -0.86
N LEU A 220 4.32 4.13 -0.46
CA LEU A 220 3.17 4.13 0.46
C LEU A 220 1.88 3.99 -0.34
N TYR A 221 1.64 4.90 -1.28
CA TYR A 221 0.40 4.92 -2.07
C TYR A 221 0.74 4.86 -3.57
N PRO A 222 1.30 3.73 -4.03
CA PRO A 222 1.60 3.52 -5.44
C PRO A 222 0.35 3.70 -6.30
N ALA A 223 0.52 4.28 -7.48
CA ALA A 223 -0.44 4.17 -8.57
C ALA A 223 -0.68 2.70 -8.97
N PRO A 224 -1.81 2.39 -9.61
CA PRO A 224 -2.02 1.09 -10.24
C PRO A 224 -0.80 0.70 -11.09
N VAL A 225 -0.36 -0.55 -10.97
CA VAL A 225 0.84 -1.05 -11.64
C VAL A 225 0.44 -1.66 -12.97
N GLU A 226 1.22 -1.40 -14.02
CA GLU A 226 1.01 -2.01 -15.33
C GLU A 226 1.21 -3.53 -15.26
N ARG A 227 0.28 -4.27 -15.85
CA ARG A 227 0.46 -5.69 -16.13
C ARG A 227 0.50 -5.91 -17.63
N ARG A 228 1.26 -6.91 -18.03
CA ARG A 228 1.41 -7.33 -19.42
C ARG A 228 1.16 -8.82 -19.52
N ALA A 229 0.91 -9.29 -20.73
CA ALA A 229 0.86 -10.71 -21.00
C ALA A 229 2.26 -11.32 -20.83
N THR A 230 2.36 -12.25 -19.89
CA THR A 230 3.58 -12.95 -19.51
C THR A 230 3.36 -14.44 -19.71
N ALA A 231 4.28 -15.09 -20.41
CA ALA A 231 4.33 -16.53 -20.52
C ALA A 231 5.08 -17.09 -19.31
N ILE A 232 4.47 -18.07 -18.65
CA ILE A 232 5.14 -18.89 -17.65
C ILE A 232 5.23 -20.29 -18.22
N ALA A 233 6.45 -20.77 -18.39
CA ALA A 233 6.74 -22.08 -18.92
C ALA A 233 7.39 -22.94 -17.83
N TRP A 234 7.06 -24.23 -17.78
CA TRP A 234 7.78 -25.19 -16.95
C TRP A 234 7.97 -26.53 -17.64
N ASN A 235 9.08 -27.19 -17.33
CA ASN A 235 9.32 -28.56 -17.76
C ASN A 235 8.78 -29.52 -16.68
N PRO A 236 7.78 -30.36 -16.97
CA PRO A 236 7.20 -31.28 -15.98
C PRO A 236 8.18 -32.36 -15.48
N ALA A 237 9.20 -32.71 -16.27
CA ALA A 237 10.17 -33.73 -15.92
C ALA A 237 11.29 -33.19 -15.00
N THR A 238 11.76 -31.96 -15.24
CA THR A 238 12.85 -31.37 -14.45
C THR A 238 12.38 -30.45 -13.33
N GLY A 239 11.15 -29.92 -13.43
CA GLY A 239 10.65 -28.86 -12.56
C GLY A 239 11.26 -27.47 -12.84
N SER A 240 12.02 -27.32 -13.93
CA SER A 240 12.55 -26.02 -14.35
C SER A 240 11.43 -25.08 -14.74
N VAL A 241 11.56 -23.79 -14.41
CA VAL A 241 10.57 -22.74 -14.71
C VAL A 241 11.27 -21.60 -15.44
N ALA A 242 10.64 -21.08 -16.48
CA ALA A 242 11.06 -19.91 -17.24
C ALA A 242 9.89 -18.94 -17.36
N ILE A 243 10.20 -17.64 -17.31
CA ILE A 243 9.20 -16.57 -17.35
C ILE A 243 9.71 -15.51 -18.31
N GLY A 244 8.83 -15.03 -19.18
CA GLY A 244 9.14 -13.96 -20.13
C GLY A 244 7.87 -13.31 -20.66
N HIS A 245 8.00 -12.16 -21.31
CA HIS A 245 6.87 -11.57 -22.03
C HIS A 245 6.32 -12.57 -23.04
N ALA A 246 4.99 -12.66 -23.15
CA ALA A 246 4.34 -13.64 -24.01
C ALA A 246 4.71 -13.46 -25.49
N GLU A 247 5.01 -12.24 -25.93
CA GLU A 247 5.50 -11.94 -27.29
C GLU A 247 6.85 -12.59 -27.61
N ASN A 248 7.69 -12.80 -26.58
CA ASN A 248 8.99 -13.45 -26.75
C ASN A 248 8.86 -14.95 -27.00
N LEU A 249 7.68 -15.56 -26.83
CA LEU A 249 7.47 -16.95 -27.23
C LEU A 249 7.76 -17.18 -28.72
N ARG A 250 7.72 -16.14 -29.56
CA ARG A 250 8.04 -16.24 -30.99
C ARG A 250 9.52 -16.47 -31.27
N SER A 251 10.42 -16.16 -30.34
CA SER A 251 11.83 -16.50 -30.50
C SER A 251 12.01 -18.02 -30.48
N ASP A 252 12.93 -18.52 -31.31
CA ASP A 252 13.16 -19.95 -31.46
C ASP A 252 13.87 -20.50 -30.21
N THR A 253 13.22 -21.43 -29.52
CA THR A 253 13.73 -22.12 -28.33
C THR A 253 13.34 -23.59 -28.44
N ASP A 254 14.32 -24.49 -28.37
CA ASP A 254 14.13 -25.96 -28.42
C ASP A 254 13.47 -26.48 -27.11
N GLU A 255 12.21 -26.09 -26.88
CA GLU A 255 11.48 -26.35 -25.63
C GLU A 255 10.11 -27.03 -25.88
N ASP A 256 10.06 -27.99 -26.80
CA ASP A 256 8.83 -28.71 -27.19
C ASP A 256 8.18 -29.51 -26.05
N GLU A 257 8.94 -29.86 -25.00
CA GLU A 257 8.48 -30.63 -23.83
C GLU A 257 7.92 -29.76 -22.69
N TRP A 258 7.93 -28.44 -22.84
CA TRP A 258 7.50 -27.53 -21.80
C TRP A 258 5.98 -27.29 -21.84
N GLN A 259 5.39 -27.11 -20.66
CA GLN A 259 4.03 -26.64 -20.49
C GLN A 259 4.01 -25.13 -20.28
N TYR A 260 3.02 -24.47 -20.84
CA TYR A 260 2.88 -23.03 -20.86
C TYR A 260 1.52 -22.60 -20.32
N VAL A 261 1.52 -21.48 -19.60
CA VAL A 261 0.35 -20.64 -19.37
C VAL A 261 0.69 -19.21 -19.79
N ILE A 262 -0.34 -18.47 -20.19
CA ILE A 262 -0.24 -17.02 -20.41
C ILE A 262 -1.07 -16.34 -19.35
N VAL A 263 -0.45 -15.42 -18.63
CA VAL A 263 -1.06 -14.68 -17.53
C VAL A 263 -0.94 -13.17 -17.76
N GLN A 264 -1.87 -12.42 -17.22
CA GLN A 264 -1.77 -10.97 -17.08
C GLN A 264 -1.07 -10.68 -15.75
N ALA A 265 0.20 -10.25 -15.80
CA ALA A 265 1.04 -10.12 -14.60
C ALA A 265 1.95 -8.89 -14.61
N VAL A 266 2.38 -8.47 -13.42
CA VAL A 266 3.45 -7.47 -13.24
C VAL A 266 4.79 -8.15 -13.48
N PHE A 267 5.36 -7.95 -14.67
CA PHE A 267 6.65 -8.49 -15.06
C PHE A 267 7.32 -7.56 -16.06
N GLU A 268 8.27 -6.76 -15.58
CA GLU A 268 9.13 -5.88 -16.37
C GLU A 268 10.56 -6.01 -15.83
N PRO A 269 11.39 -6.89 -16.43
CA PRO A 269 12.70 -7.20 -15.90
C PRO A 269 13.58 -5.97 -15.62
N GLY A 270 14.15 -5.91 -14.42
CA GLY A 270 14.99 -4.80 -13.97
C GLY A 270 14.24 -3.50 -13.60
N THR A 271 12.91 -3.46 -13.76
CA THR A 271 12.10 -2.28 -13.43
C THR A 271 11.02 -2.60 -12.40
N ALA A 272 10.16 -3.58 -12.68
CA ALA A 272 9.05 -3.97 -11.82
C ALA A 272 8.72 -5.46 -12.02
N GLU A 273 9.20 -6.31 -11.13
CA GLU A 273 8.96 -7.75 -11.19
C GLU A 273 8.16 -8.19 -9.96
N ASP A 274 7.11 -8.99 -10.17
CA ASP A 274 6.49 -9.72 -9.08
C ASP A 274 7.49 -10.78 -8.56
N PRO A 275 8.01 -10.65 -7.33
CA PRO A 275 9.03 -11.56 -6.79
C PRO A 275 8.47 -12.95 -6.45
N THR A 276 7.20 -13.22 -6.74
CA THR A 276 6.48 -14.44 -6.41
C THR A 276 5.72 -15.01 -7.61
N ILE A 277 5.91 -14.50 -8.82
CA ILE A 277 5.25 -14.99 -10.04
C ILE A 277 5.54 -16.47 -10.33
N PHE A 278 6.70 -16.98 -9.91
CA PHE A 278 7.06 -18.40 -10.01
C PHE A 278 6.24 -19.33 -9.09
N HIS A 279 5.34 -18.76 -8.29
CA HIS A 279 4.36 -19.50 -7.48
C HIS A 279 2.94 -19.39 -8.03
N PHE A 280 2.77 -18.97 -9.29
CA PHE A 280 1.48 -18.83 -9.90
C PHE A 280 0.62 -20.11 -9.78
N ASP A 281 -0.62 -19.91 -9.35
CA ASP A 281 -1.66 -20.92 -9.25
C ASP A 281 -2.98 -20.27 -9.70
N ALA A 282 -3.68 -20.86 -10.66
CA ALA A 282 -4.90 -20.29 -11.19
C ALA A 282 -6.06 -20.32 -10.19
N LEU A 283 -6.00 -21.19 -9.19
CA LEU A 283 -7.05 -21.39 -8.18
C LEU A 283 -6.78 -20.66 -6.86
N PHE A 284 -5.52 -20.30 -6.58
CA PHE A 284 -5.07 -19.75 -5.31
C PHE A 284 -4.11 -18.56 -5.48
N GLU A 285 -4.19 -17.62 -4.55
CA GLU A 285 -3.44 -16.36 -4.58
C GLU A 285 -2.10 -16.49 -3.86
N HIS A 286 -1.03 -16.63 -4.65
CA HIS A 286 0.35 -16.70 -4.15
C HIS A 286 1.22 -15.53 -4.62
N THR A 287 0.77 -14.77 -5.62
CA THR A 287 1.51 -13.66 -6.19
C THR A 287 1.32 -12.38 -5.38
N THR A 288 2.34 -11.51 -5.41
CA THR A 288 2.33 -10.23 -4.71
C THR A 288 1.30 -9.30 -5.35
N TYR A 289 1.28 -9.28 -6.69
CA TYR A 289 0.32 -8.53 -7.48
C TYR A 289 -0.79 -9.44 -8.01
N PRO A 290 -1.98 -8.89 -8.32
CA PRO A 290 -3.02 -9.63 -9.03
C PRO A 290 -2.50 -10.25 -10.33
N CYS A 291 -2.65 -11.57 -10.47
CA CYS A 291 -2.16 -12.34 -11.61
C CYS A 291 -3.31 -13.18 -12.20
N ASP A 292 -3.77 -12.82 -13.39
CA ASP A 292 -4.94 -13.45 -14.01
C ASP A 292 -4.52 -14.43 -15.10
N LEU A 293 -5.09 -15.64 -15.09
CA LEU A 293 -4.91 -16.58 -16.19
C LEU A 293 -5.65 -16.09 -17.44
N LEU A 294 -4.93 -15.90 -18.54
CA LEU A 294 -5.52 -15.58 -19.85
C LEU A 294 -5.72 -16.85 -20.69
N TRP A 295 -4.73 -17.75 -20.65
CA TRP A 295 -4.75 -19.01 -21.39
C TRP A 295 -3.86 -20.07 -20.74
N GLY A 296 -4.19 -21.33 -21.01
CA GLY A 296 -3.40 -22.49 -20.62
C GLY A 296 -4.19 -23.45 -19.71
N PRO A 297 -3.59 -24.59 -19.35
CA PRO A 297 -2.24 -24.99 -19.71
C PRO A 297 -2.20 -25.59 -21.13
N GLY A 298 -1.06 -25.51 -21.81
CA GLY A 298 -0.85 -26.14 -23.12
C GLY A 298 0.62 -26.13 -23.56
N ASN A 299 0.90 -26.52 -24.78
CA ASN A 299 2.24 -26.45 -25.35
C ASN A 299 2.52 -25.08 -26.03
N ARG A 300 3.78 -24.85 -26.44
CA ARG A 300 4.19 -23.59 -27.08
C ARG A 300 3.41 -23.28 -28.36
N ALA A 301 3.13 -24.28 -29.20
CA ALA A 301 2.41 -24.07 -30.46
C ALA A 301 0.95 -23.63 -30.22
N GLU A 302 0.28 -24.22 -29.23
CA GLU A 302 -1.06 -23.81 -28.82
C GLU A 302 -1.07 -22.40 -28.19
N ALA A 303 -0.04 -22.08 -27.41
CA ALA A 303 0.13 -20.74 -26.81
C ALA A 303 0.30 -19.66 -27.89
N LEU A 304 1.15 -19.92 -28.89
CA LEU A 304 1.36 -19.03 -30.04
C LEU A 304 0.08 -18.86 -30.87
N GLN A 305 -0.64 -19.96 -31.13
CA GLN A 305 -1.92 -19.92 -31.83
C GLN A 305 -2.95 -19.06 -31.08
N TRP A 306 -2.99 -19.18 -29.74
CA TRP A 306 -3.87 -18.37 -28.92
C TRP A 306 -3.48 -16.89 -28.97
N LEU A 307 -2.18 -16.55 -28.88
CA LEU A 307 -1.69 -15.17 -28.99
C LEU A 307 -2.02 -14.52 -30.34
N ASP A 308 -1.90 -15.27 -31.43
CA ASP A 308 -2.25 -14.78 -32.77
C ASP A 308 -3.75 -14.49 -32.90
N SER A 309 -4.59 -15.28 -32.21
CA SER A 309 -6.05 -15.15 -32.25
C SER A 309 -6.60 -14.16 -31.21
N ASN A 310 -5.86 -13.93 -30.12
CA ASN A 310 -6.26 -13.13 -28.97
C ASN A 310 -5.09 -12.24 -28.53
N PRO A 311 -4.72 -11.21 -29.31
CA PRO A 311 -3.62 -10.33 -28.94
C PRO A 311 -3.94 -9.63 -27.61
N PRO A 312 -3.23 -9.97 -26.52
CA PRO A 312 -3.57 -9.45 -25.20
C PRO A 312 -3.16 -7.98 -25.10
N THR A 313 -3.97 -7.19 -24.41
CA THR A 313 -3.67 -5.79 -24.11
C THR A 313 -3.13 -5.64 -22.71
N SER A 314 -2.10 -4.80 -22.52
CA SER A 314 -1.68 -4.38 -21.19
C SER A 314 -2.84 -3.73 -20.43
N ASP A 315 -2.86 -3.90 -19.12
CA ASP A 315 -3.82 -3.24 -18.23
C ASP A 315 -3.09 -2.69 -16.99
N THR A 316 -3.84 -2.14 -16.04
CA THR A 316 -3.29 -1.73 -14.74
C THR A 316 -4.10 -2.36 -13.63
N CYS A 317 -3.45 -2.69 -12.52
CA CYS A 317 -4.12 -3.22 -11.33
C CYS A 317 -3.74 -2.44 -10.07
N ASP A 318 -4.73 -2.18 -9.22
CA ASP A 318 -4.47 -1.85 -7.82
C ASP A 318 -4.14 -3.15 -7.06
N HIS A 319 -3.20 -3.06 -6.13
CA HIS A 319 -2.74 -4.19 -5.32
C HIS A 319 -2.84 -3.93 -3.82
N LEU A 320 -3.32 -2.75 -3.41
CA LEU A 320 -3.61 -2.45 -2.01
C LEU A 320 -5.05 -2.81 -1.66
N ASP A 321 -5.30 -3.13 -0.39
CA ASP A 321 -6.64 -3.43 0.13
C ASP A 321 -7.41 -4.51 -0.66
N ARG A 322 -6.68 -5.49 -1.23
CA ARG A 322 -7.25 -6.66 -1.92
C ARG A 322 -8.13 -7.47 -0.96
N VAL A 323 -9.19 -8.08 -1.48
CA VAL A 323 -10.04 -8.99 -0.71
C VAL A 323 -9.73 -10.43 -1.10
N PHE A 324 -9.41 -11.24 -0.09
CA PHE A 324 -9.13 -12.65 -0.23
C PHE A 324 -10.19 -13.48 0.50
N LEU A 325 -10.57 -14.61 -0.10
CA LEU A 325 -11.40 -15.61 0.55
C LEU A 325 -10.55 -16.79 1.00
N ILE A 326 -10.70 -17.18 2.26
CA ILE A 326 -9.96 -18.29 2.88
C ILE A 326 -10.97 -19.27 3.47
N ARG A 327 -10.82 -20.56 3.16
CA ARG A 327 -11.65 -21.65 3.68
C ARG A 327 -10.92 -22.39 4.79
N HIS A 328 -11.63 -22.66 5.88
CA HIS A 328 -11.22 -23.57 6.93
C HIS A 328 -12.27 -24.66 7.10
N ASP A 329 -11.92 -25.90 6.78
CA ASP A 329 -12.82 -27.05 6.87
C ASP A 329 -12.17 -28.18 7.66
N ALA A 330 -12.86 -28.67 8.70
CA ALA A 330 -12.29 -29.54 9.73
C ALA A 330 -10.96 -29.00 10.30
N ASP A 331 -9.85 -29.69 10.06
CA ASP A 331 -8.48 -29.30 10.46
C ASP A 331 -7.67 -28.75 9.27
N THR A 332 -8.30 -28.48 8.13
CA THR A 332 -7.63 -28.03 6.90
C THR A 332 -7.90 -26.55 6.66
N LEU A 333 -6.83 -25.77 6.63
CA LEU A 333 -6.86 -24.37 6.23
C LEU A 333 -6.32 -24.23 4.81
N TYR A 334 -7.16 -23.78 3.89
CA TYR A 334 -6.80 -23.54 2.50
C TYR A 334 -6.07 -22.20 2.34
N THR A 335 -5.23 -22.08 1.32
CA THR A 335 -4.59 -20.82 0.98
C THR A 335 -5.61 -19.83 0.41
N PRO A 336 -5.28 -18.53 0.37
CA PRO A 336 -6.21 -17.51 -0.08
C PRO A 336 -6.64 -17.71 -1.54
N GLN A 337 -7.88 -17.38 -1.85
CA GLN A 337 -8.45 -17.40 -3.19
C GLN A 337 -9.03 -16.04 -3.55
N ARG A 338 -9.13 -15.76 -4.85
CA ARG A 338 -9.91 -14.64 -5.35
C ARG A 338 -11.42 -14.88 -5.13
N PRO A 339 -12.21 -13.85 -4.82
CA PRO A 339 -13.64 -14.02 -4.60
C PRO A 339 -14.38 -14.66 -5.79
N GLU A 340 -14.03 -14.31 -7.02
CA GLU A 340 -14.60 -14.89 -8.25
C GLU A 340 -14.28 -16.40 -8.41
N VAL A 341 -13.07 -16.83 -8.03
CA VAL A 341 -12.69 -18.25 -8.07
C VAL A 341 -13.42 -19.04 -7.00
N ALA A 342 -13.46 -18.51 -5.77
CA ALA A 342 -14.19 -19.13 -4.66
C ALA A 342 -15.70 -19.23 -4.95
N ALA A 343 -16.29 -18.23 -5.60
CA ALA A 343 -17.68 -18.26 -6.07
C ALA A 343 -17.94 -19.35 -7.12
N GLY A 344 -16.94 -19.67 -7.94
CA GLY A 344 -17.02 -20.69 -8.97
C GLY A 344 -16.85 -22.13 -8.49
N LEU A 345 -16.47 -22.35 -7.23
CA LEU A 345 -16.21 -23.69 -6.69
C LEU A 345 -17.44 -24.62 -6.80
N PRO A 346 -17.23 -25.94 -6.99
CA PRO A 346 -18.29 -26.93 -6.88
C PRO A 346 -18.97 -26.89 -5.51
N GLU A 347 -20.26 -27.23 -5.43
CA GLU A 347 -21.04 -27.20 -4.18
C GLU A 347 -20.43 -28.05 -3.05
N ALA A 348 -19.78 -29.17 -3.40
CA ALA A 348 -19.06 -30.02 -2.46
C ALA A 348 -17.91 -29.29 -1.74
N GLU A 349 -17.43 -28.18 -2.28
CA GLU A 349 -16.35 -27.38 -1.73
C GLU A 349 -16.85 -26.12 -0.99
N HIS A 350 -18.16 -25.96 -0.82
CA HIS A 350 -18.73 -24.81 -0.11
C HIS A 350 -18.72 -24.99 1.41
N SER A 351 -18.48 -26.21 1.91
CA SER A 351 -18.49 -26.53 3.33
C SER A 351 -17.36 -25.86 4.12
N GLY A 352 -17.48 -25.89 5.45
CA GLY A 352 -16.52 -25.29 6.37
C GLY A 352 -16.85 -23.82 6.70
N THR A 353 -15.92 -23.19 7.40
CA THR A 353 -15.98 -21.77 7.74
C THR A 353 -15.14 -20.96 6.75
N TRP A 354 -15.75 -19.94 6.17
CA TRP A 354 -15.10 -19.02 5.25
C TRP A 354 -14.78 -17.69 5.92
N TYR A 355 -13.72 -17.05 5.42
CA TYR A 355 -13.26 -15.74 5.85
C TYR A 355 -13.07 -14.84 4.64
N ALA A 356 -13.69 -13.65 4.64
CA ALA A 356 -13.37 -12.55 3.74
C ALA A 356 -12.41 -11.60 4.46
N ILE A 357 -11.19 -11.50 3.96
CA ILE A 357 -10.12 -10.71 4.56
C ILE A 357 -9.65 -9.66 3.56
N ARG A 358 -9.63 -8.40 3.98
CA ARG A 358 -8.94 -7.32 3.27
C ARG A 358 -7.48 -7.25 3.71
N ALA A 359 -6.55 -7.31 2.78
CA ALA A 359 -5.10 -7.27 2.99
C ALA A 359 -4.37 -6.78 1.73
N ASP A 360 -3.12 -6.34 1.86
CA ASP A 360 -2.31 -5.95 0.69
C ASP A 360 -1.62 -7.16 0.05
N ALA A 361 -1.45 -8.25 0.80
CA ALA A 361 -0.83 -9.48 0.33
C ALA A 361 -1.62 -10.70 0.83
N SER A 362 -1.66 -11.75 0.00
CA SER A 362 -2.34 -13.00 0.35
C SER A 362 -1.75 -13.64 1.61
N THR A 363 -0.44 -13.54 1.80
CA THR A 363 0.27 -14.04 2.99
C THR A 363 -0.19 -13.36 4.28
N ASP A 364 -0.45 -12.06 4.26
CA ASP A 364 -0.96 -11.32 5.42
C ASP A 364 -2.36 -11.81 5.80
N ALA A 365 -3.23 -12.04 4.80
CA ALA A 365 -4.56 -12.61 5.01
C ALA A 365 -4.50 -14.04 5.56
N PHE A 366 -3.65 -14.89 4.99
CA PHE A 366 -3.48 -16.28 5.41
C PHE A 366 -2.97 -16.40 6.84
N VAL A 367 -1.90 -15.66 7.18
CA VAL A 367 -1.33 -15.67 8.53
C VAL A 367 -2.34 -15.18 9.57
N HIS A 368 -3.12 -14.14 9.22
CA HIS A 368 -4.19 -13.65 10.10
C HIS A 368 -5.24 -14.73 10.39
N VAL A 369 -5.76 -15.41 9.35
CA VAL A 369 -6.75 -16.47 9.55
C VAL A 369 -6.15 -17.65 10.30
N ARG A 370 -4.92 -18.08 9.97
CA ARG A 370 -4.23 -19.16 10.67
C ARG A 370 -4.11 -18.88 12.15
N ALA A 371 -3.64 -17.68 12.53
CA ALA A 371 -3.53 -17.28 13.92
C ALA A 371 -4.88 -17.24 14.64
N SER A 372 -5.97 -16.89 13.95
CA SER A 372 -7.33 -16.89 14.51
C SER A 372 -7.94 -18.30 14.67
N VAL A 373 -7.42 -19.27 13.92
CA VAL A 373 -7.88 -20.67 13.95
C VAL A 373 -7.08 -21.49 14.98
N GLU A 374 -5.77 -21.27 15.06
CA GLU A 374 -4.84 -22.00 15.95
C GLU A 374 -5.05 -21.69 17.42
N ASP A 375 -5.39 -20.44 17.75
CA ASP A 375 -5.38 -19.92 19.11
C ASP A 375 -6.71 -19.25 19.45
N VAL A 376 -7.39 -19.76 20.49
CA VAL A 376 -8.65 -19.20 20.98
C VAL A 376 -8.42 -17.88 21.73
N GLU A 377 -7.22 -17.69 22.30
CA GLU A 377 -6.77 -16.46 22.94
C GLU A 377 -6.02 -15.53 21.98
N SER A 378 -6.07 -15.83 20.68
CA SER A 378 -5.41 -15.04 19.65
C SER A 378 -5.75 -13.56 19.80
N ARG A 379 -4.70 -12.72 19.83
CA ARG A 379 -4.86 -11.26 19.84
C ARG A 379 -5.39 -10.73 18.51
N HIS A 380 -5.45 -11.58 17.48
CA HIS A 380 -6.05 -11.25 16.20
C HIS A 380 -7.57 -11.09 16.33
N ARG A 381 -8.10 -10.00 15.78
CA ARG A 381 -9.54 -9.75 15.84
C ARG A 381 -10.30 -10.63 14.85
N PRO A 382 -11.40 -11.28 15.26
CA PRO A 382 -12.21 -12.11 14.37
C PRO A 382 -13.16 -11.30 13.48
N SER A 383 -13.22 -9.98 13.65
CA SER A 383 -14.04 -9.06 12.84
C SER A 383 -13.43 -7.66 12.85
N GLY A 384 -13.54 -6.97 11.72
CA GLY A 384 -13.00 -5.65 11.48
C GLY A 384 -11.47 -5.61 11.48
N GLU A 385 -10.96 -4.38 11.56
CA GLU A 385 -9.53 -4.08 11.55
C GLU A 385 -8.79 -4.79 12.70
N CYS A 386 -7.76 -5.57 12.33
CA CYS A 386 -6.84 -6.20 13.25
C CYS A 386 -5.79 -5.20 13.75
N ARG A 387 -5.50 -5.23 15.06
CA ARG A 387 -4.48 -4.36 15.68
C ARG A 387 -3.08 -4.97 15.71
N GLU A 388 -2.98 -6.28 15.50
CA GLU A 388 -1.74 -7.04 15.58
C GLU A 388 -1.09 -7.29 14.21
N CYS A 389 -1.86 -7.13 13.12
CA CYS A 389 -1.35 -7.37 11.77
C CYS A 389 -2.03 -6.49 10.70
N HIS A 390 -1.57 -6.65 9.47
CA HIS A 390 -2.01 -5.90 8.29
C HIS A 390 -3.22 -6.54 7.59
N ALA A 391 -4.23 -6.93 8.37
CA ALA A 391 -5.46 -7.52 7.86
C ALA A 391 -6.70 -6.85 8.48
N ASP A 392 -7.80 -6.87 7.74
CA ASP A 392 -9.13 -6.46 8.18
C ASP A 392 -10.13 -7.57 7.83
N THR A 393 -10.80 -8.12 8.86
CA THR A 393 -11.77 -9.20 8.66
C THR A 393 -13.13 -8.61 8.32
N LEU A 394 -13.48 -8.63 7.04
CA LEU A 394 -14.77 -8.15 6.56
C LEU A 394 -15.91 -9.05 7.04
N LYS A 395 -15.71 -10.38 6.96
CA LYS A 395 -16.72 -11.35 7.36
C LYS A 395 -16.11 -12.71 7.68
N LYS A 396 -16.70 -13.40 8.65
CA LYS A 396 -16.51 -14.83 8.93
C LYS A 396 -17.88 -15.51 8.88
N GLY A 397 -18.01 -16.63 8.19
CA GLY A 397 -19.29 -17.34 8.06
C GLY A 397 -19.32 -18.37 6.93
N THR A 398 -20.49 -18.51 6.31
CA THR A 398 -20.69 -19.34 5.10
C THR A 398 -20.08 -18.68 3.86
N LEU A 399 -19.84 -19.46 2.80
CA LEU A 399 -19.36 -18.92 1.51
C LEU A 399 -20.25 -17.77 1.00
N ARG A 400 -21.57 -17.93 1.08
CA ARG A 400 -22.55 -16.90 0.67
C ARG A 400 -22.40 -15.59 1.45
N GLU A 401 -22.18 -15.66 2.76
CA GLU A 401 -22.03 -14.48 3.60
C GLU A 401 -20.73 -13.74 3.30
N VAL A 402 -19.62 -14.47 3.11
CA VAL A 402 -18.33 -13.83 2.80
C VAL A 402 -18.31 -13.25 1.39
N LEU A 403 -18.98 -13.88 0.41
CA LEU A 403 -19.15 -13.31 -0.93
C LEU A 403 -20.01 -12.06 -0.92
N THR A 404 -21.05 -12.01 -0.06
CA THR A 404 -21.86 -10.81 0.13
C THR A 404 -20.99 -9.66 0.67
N ALA A 405 -20.17 -9.92 1.70
CA ALA A 405 -19.27 -8.92 2.25
C ALA A 405 -18.18 -8.49 1.26
N ALA A 406 -17.65 -9.40 0.43
CA ALA A 406 -16.71 -9.06 -0.63
C ALA A 406 -17.33 -8.13 -1.69
N ARG A 407 -18.59 -8.38 -2.07
CA ARG A 407 -19.37 -7.52 -2.97
C ARG A 407 -19.65 -6.14 -2.37
N GLU A 408 -20.03 -6.09 -1.09
CA GLU A 408 -20.21 -4.83 -0.35
C GLU A 408 -18.91 -4.02 -0.24
N ALA A 409 -17.76 -4.70 -0.26
CA ALA A 409 -16.44 -4.10 -0.35
C ALA A 409 -16.03 -3.67 -1.78
N GLY A 410 -16.91 -3.81 -2.77
CA GLY A 410 -16.71 -3.37 -4.15
C GLY A 410 -15.95 -4.36 -5.05
N VAL A 411 -15.77 -5.61 -4.61
CA VAL A 411 -15.01 -6.62 -5.38
C VAL A 411 -15.94 -7.45 -6.26
N ASN A 412 -15.46 -7.83 -7.45
CA ASN A 412 -16.17 -8.75 -8.33
C ASN A 412 -16.31 -10.13 -7.65
N VAL A 413 -17.50 -10.71 -7.74
CA VAL A 413 -17.81 -12.04 -7.18
C VAL A 413 -18.54 -12.91 -8.21
N GLU A 414 -18.52 -12.51 -9.48
CA GLU A 414 -19.04 -13.34 -10.57
C GLU A 414 -18.20 -14.62 -10.67
N PRO A 415 -18.84 -15.81 -10.69
CA PRO A 415 -18.12 -17.07 -10.58
C PRO A 415 -17.27 -17.33 -11.82
N ILE A 416 -15.99 -17.64 -11.62
CA ILE A 416 -15.09 -18.16 -12.65
C ILE A 416 -14.56 -19.54 -12.26
N ARG A 417 -14.30 -20.37 -13.28
CA ARG A 417 -13.72 -21.72 -13.10
C ARG A 417 -12.48 -21.85 -13.96
N PRO A 418 -11.35 -21.26 -13.54
CA PRO A 418 -10.12 -21.45 -14.27
C PRO A 418 -9.73 -22.94 -14.22
N PRO A 419 -9.02 -23.44 -15.24
CA PRO A 419 -8.46 -24.79 -15.18
C PRO A 419 -7.50 -24.91 -13.99
N ASP A 420 -7.37 -26.14 -13.48
CA ASP A 420 -6.40 -26.44 -12.44
C ASP A 420 -4.98 -26.40 -13.04
N SER A 421 -4.39 -25.21 -13.01
CA SER A 421 -3.06 -24.92 -13.58
C SER A 421 -2.23 -24.19 -12.56
N ARG A 422 -1.04 -24.72 -12.28
CA ARG A 422 -0.09 -24.10 -11.38
C ARG A 422 1.33 -24.45 -11.79
N VAL A 423 2.24 -23.52 -11.52
CA VAL A 423 3.66 -23.78 -11.64
C VAL A 423 4.05 -24.84 -10.60
N PRO A 424 4.89 -25.84 -10.96
CA PRO A 424 5.46 -26.75 -9.97
C PRO A 424 6.15 -25.95 -8.85
N GLY A 425 5.70 -26.14 -7.62
CA GLY A 425 6.14 -25.32 -6.51
C GLY A 425 5.89 -25.97 -5.16
N TRP A 426 6.68 -25.53 -4.17
CA TRP A 426 6.61 -26.02 -2.79
C TRP A 426 5.46 -25.40 -1.99
N MET A 427 4.79 -24.37 -2.50
CA MET A 427 3.65 -23.77 -1.82
C MET A 427 2.45 -24.73 -1.84
N PRO A 428 1.98 -25.19 -0.67
CA PRO A 428 0.80 -26.04 -0.60
C PRO A 428 -0.47 -25.20 -0.79
N ARG A 429 -1.54 -25.80 -1.33
CA ARG A 429 -2.88 -25.18 -1.41
C ARG A 429 -3.66 -25.20 -0.09
N SER A 430 -3.15 -25.96 0.87
CA SER A 430 -3.73 -26.09 2.19
C SER A 430 -2.73 -26.62 3.20
N ILE A 431 -2.93 -26.33 4.48
CA ILE A 431 -2.16 -26.90 5.58
C ILE A 431 -3.10 -27.51 6.62
N THR A 432 -2.59 -28.46 7.38
CA THR A 432 -3.29 -28.95 8.58
C THR A 432 -3.03 -28.01 9.74
N VAL A 433 -4.09 -27.52 10.38
CA VAL A 433 -4.06 -26.61 11.51
C VAL A 433 -4.75 -27.28 12.69
N ARG A 434 -4.04 -27.45 13.80
CA ARG A 434 -4.62 -28.00 15.04
C ARG A 434 -4.74 -26.90 16.07
N ARG A 435 -5.92 -26.78 16.69
CA ARG A 435 -6.13 -25.86 17.82
C ARG A 435 -5.18 -26.21 18.96
N ARG A 436 -4.46 -25.22 19.45
CA ARG A 436 -3.75 -25.30 20.72
C ARG A 436 -4.79 -25.06 21.82
N TYR A 437 -4.96 -26.04 22.71
CA TYR A 437 -5.82 -25.93 23.89
C TYR A 437 -5.06 -25.29 25.04
#